data_AF-A0A2V6I3T4-F1
#
_entry.id   AF-A0A2V6I3T4-F1
#
_cell.length_a   1.000
_cell.length_b   1.000
_cell.length_c   1.000
_cell.angle_alpha   90.00
_cell.angle_beta   90.00
_cell.angle_gamma   90.00
#
_symmetry.space_group_name_H-M   'P 1'
#
loop_
_entity.id
_entity.type
_entity.pdbx_description
1 polymer ?
#
loop_
_entity_poly.entity_id
_entity_poly.type
_entity_poly.pdbx_seq_one_letter_code
_entity_poly.pdbx_strand_id
1 'polypeptide(L)' 'HLFCVRPENYMWQWPATFIEIYLPRLIEMGRIDQDFADRVRDDLAKAEKNPNALMITPLVLEIVAEKL' A
#
# COMPACT_ATOMS: atom_id res chain seq x y z
N HIS A 1 0.45 19.06 3.31
CA HIS A 1 -0.24 17.84 2.86
C HIS A 1 0.80 16.83 2.40
N LEU A 2 0.80 15.63 2.98
CA LEU A 2 1.74 14.57 2.61
C LEU A 2 0.96 13.57 1.76
N PHE A 3 1.07 13.68 0.43
CA PHE A 3 0.33 12.84 -0.52
C PHE A 3 1.07 11.56 -0.89
N CYS A 4 2.38 11.56 -0.67
CA CYS A 4 3.26 10.46 -0.96
C CYS A 4 4.37 10.36 0.09
N VAL A 5 4.66 9.14 0.54
CA VAL A 5 5.69 8.86 1.54
C VAL A 5 6.77 7.95 0.97
N ARG A 6 8.02 8.23 1.35
CA ARG A 6 9.20 7.39 1.09
C ARG A 6 9.47 6.49 2.28
N PRO A 7 10.16 5.35 2.12
CA PRO A 7 10.45 4.42 3.21
C PRO A 7 11.15 5.06 4.42
N GLU A 8 12.02 6.06 4.20
CA GLU A 8 12.76 6.72 5.29
C GLU A 8 11.88 7.68 6.11
N ASN A 9 10.67 7.99 5.62
CA ASN A 9 9.73 8.82 6.34
C ASN A 9 8.96 7.97 7.37
N TYR A 10 8.96 8.38 8.64
CA TYR A 10 8.18 7.72 9.70
C TYR A 10 6.72 7.48 9.32
N MET A 11 6.11 8.37 8.52
CA MET A 11 4.73 8.23 8.05
C MET A 11 4.50 7.02 7.13
N TRP A 12 5.56 6.40 6.58
CA TRP A 12 5.47 5.12 5.86
C TRP A 12 4.92 4.00 6.73
N GLN A 13 5.25 4.01 8.03
CA GLN A 13 4.89 2.92 8.94
C GLN A 13 3.38 2.84 9.18
N TRP A 14 2.65 3.95 9.07
CA TRP A 14 1.21 3.98 9.27
C TRP A 14 0.43 3.13 8.23
N PRO A 15 0.56 3.36 6.91
CA PRO A 15 -0.07 2.52 5.91
C PRO A 15 0.54 1.12 5.80
N ALA A 16 1.85 0.95 6.03
CA ALA A 16 2.47 -0.38 6.07
C ALA A 16 1.86 -1.26 7.17
N THR A 17 1.75 -0.72 8.39
CA THR A 17 1.10 -1.41 9.52
C THR A 17 -0.37 -1.70 9.23
N PHE A 18 -1.08 -0.78 8.58
CA PHE A 18 -2.47 -1.00 8.18
C PHE A 18 -2.61 -2.19 7.21
N ILE A 19 -1.73 -2.29 6.20
CA ILE A 19 -1.72 -3.42 5.25
C ILE A 19 -1.53 -4.73 6.03
N GLU A 20 -0.52 -4.82 6.89
CA GLU A 20 -0.22 -6.03 7.66
C GLU A 20 -1.39 -6.48 8.55
N ILE A 21 -2.01 -5.55 9.28
CA ILE A 21 -3.13 -5.85 10.18
C ILE A 21 -4.38 -6.27 9.40
N TYR A 22 -4.60 -5.73 8.20
CA TYR A 22 -5.84 -5.94 7.46
C TYR A 22 -5.83 -7.18 6.55
N LEU A 23 -4.65 -7.67 6.15
CA LEU A 23 -4.53 -8.90 5.35
C LEU A 23 -5.24 -10.12 5.97
N PRO A 24 -5.05 -10.46 7.27
CA PRO A 24 -5.80 -11.55 7.90
C PRO A 24 -7.31 -11.37 7.81
N ARG A 25 -7.79 -10.12 7.97
CA ARG A 25 -9.22 -9.83 7.88
C ARG A 25 -9.78 -10.06 6.48
N LEU A 26 -9.01 -9.75 5.44
CA LEU A 26 -9.41 -10.01 4.06
C LEU A 26 -9.48 -11.52 3.75
N ILE A 27 -8.60 -12.32 4.35
CA ILE A 27 -8.66 -13.80 4.27
C ILE A 27 -9.93 -14.30 4.96
N GLU A 28 -10.21 -13.85 6.20
CA GLU A 28 -11.43 -14.23 6.95
C GLU A 28 -12.72 -13.91 6.18
N MET A 29 -12.73 -12.80 5.43
CA MET A 29 -13.86 -12.37 4.62
C MET A 29 -13.96 -13.12 3.27
N GLY A 30 -13.03 -14.04 2.97
CA GLY A 30 -12.97 -14.76 1.71
C GLY A 30 -12.70 -13.86 0.51
N ARG A 31 -12.04 -12.70 0.71
CA ARG A 31 -11.74 -11.73 -0.36
C ARG A 31 -10.41 -12.02 -1.05
N ILE A 32 -9.48 -12.62 -0.32
CA ILE A 32 -8.16 -13.04 -0.80
C ILE A 32 -7.82 -14.40 -0.16
N ASP A 33 -6.84 -15.09 -0.73
CA ASP A 33 -6.24 -16.29 -0.13
C ASP A 33 -4.90 -15.97 0.56
N GLN A 34 -4.31 -17.00 1.19
CA GLN A 34 -3.03 -16.87 1.88
C GLN A 34 -1.90 -16.51 0.91
N ASP A 35 -1.85 -17.14 -0.27
CA ASP A 35 -0.82 -16.90 -1.28
C ASP A 35 -0.82 -15.43 -1.74
N PHE A 36 -2.00 -14.82 -1.89
CA PHE A 36 -2.13 -13.39 -2.19
C PHE A 36 -1.60 -12.54 -1.04
N ALA A 37 -1.97 -12.84 0.20
CA ALA A 37 -1.49 -12.10 1.35
C ALA A 37 0.04 -12.15 1.47
N ASP A 38 0.65 -13.32 1.23
CA ASP A 38 2.10 -13.50 1.29
C ASP A 38 2.81 -12.69 0.20
N ARG A 39 2.26 -12.64 -1.03
CA ARG A 39 2.79 -11.77 -2.09
C ARG A 39 2.72 -10.29 -1.71
N VAL A 40 1.63 -9.84 -1.09
CA VAL A 40 1.52 -8.43 -0.63
C VAL A 40 2.57 -8.11 0.42
N ARG A 41 2.83 -9.01 1.38
CA ARG A 41 3.89 -8.84 2.38
C ARG A 41 5.27 -8.75 1.73
N ASP A 42 5.55 -9.63 0.79
CA ASP A 42 6.81 -9.62 0.04
C ASP A 42 6.99 -8.32 -0.75
N ASP A 43 5.94 -7.83 -1.39
CA ASP A 43 5.99 -6.58 -2.16
C ASP A 43 6.17 -5.35 -1.27
N LEU A 44 5.48 -5.30 -0.13
CA LEU A 44 5.68 -4.25 0.87
C LEU A 44 7.12 -4.26 1.42
N ALA A 45 7.65 -5.43 1.76
CA ALA A 45 9.02 -5.59 2.25
C ALA A 45 10.08 -5.22 1.20
N LYS A 46 9.83 -5.47 -0.09
CA LYS A 46 10.70 -5.02 -1.19
C LYS A 46 10.62 -3.50 -1.36
N ALA A 47 9.42 -2.92 -1.27
CA ALA A 47 9.22 -1.48 -1.38
C ALA A 47 9.91 -0.72 -0.24
N GLU A 48 9.85 -1.25 0.99
CA GLU A 48 10.55 -0.70 2.16
C GLU A 48 12.07 -0.64 2.00
N LYS A 49 12.65 -1.61 1.30
CA LYS A 49 14.10 -1.67 1.04
C LYS A 49 14.53 -0.83 -0.16
N ASN A 50 13.59 -0.25 -0.89
CA ASN A 50 13.87 0.55 -2.08
C ASN A 50 13.74 2.05 -1.76
N PRO A 51 14.86 2.81 -1.65
CA PRO A 51 14.80 4.25 -1.33
C PRO A 51 14.09 5.09 -2.42
N ASN A 52 13.90 4.53 -3.61
CA ASN A 52 13.15 5.16 -4.70
C ASN A 52 11.65 4.83 -4.67
N ALA A 53 11.20 3.99 -3.74
CA ALA A 53 9.79 3.68 -3.59
C ALA A 53 9.00 4.89 -3.09
N LEU A 54 7.75 4.93 -3.54
CA LEU A 54 6.79 5.98 -3.26
C LEU A 54 5.46 5.31 -2.93
N MET A 55 4.93 5.55 -1.74
CA MET A 55 3.59 5.09 -1.37
C MET A 55 2.62 6.26 -1.44
N ILE A 56 1.60 6.14 -2.28
CA ILE A 56 0.51 7.10 -2.37
C ILE A 56 -0.56 6.64 -1.36
N THR A 57 -0.68 7.39 -0.26
CA THR A 57 -1.72 7.17 0.76
C THR A 57 -3.10 7.53 0.19
N PRO A 58 -4.24 7.16 0.81
CA PRO A 58 -5.55 7.36 0.21
C PRO A 58 -5.75 8.81 -0.22
N LEU A 59 -5.92 9.01 -1.53
CA LEU A 59 -6.27 10.28 -2.14
C LEU A 59 -7.65 10.15 -2.79
N VAL A 60 -8.44 11.21 -2.72
CA VAL A 60 -9.52 11.41 -3.68
C VAL A 60 -8.85 11.81 -5.00
N LEU A 61 -8.81 10.89 -5.95
CA LEU A 61 -8.31 11.15 -7.29
C LEU A 61 -9.51 11.38 -8.22
N GLU A 62 -9.60 12.59 -8.77
CA GLU A 62 -10.50 12.90 -9.88
C GLU A 62 -9.70 12.81 -11.18
N ILE A 63 -10.11 11.94 -12.10
CA ILE A 63 -9.50 11.79 -13.41
C ILE A 63 -10.45 12.40 -14.44
N VAL A 64 -10.08 13.55 -15.01
CA VAL A 64 -10.80 14.18 -16.12
C VAL A 64 -10.02 13.91 -17.41
N ALA A 65 -10.58 13.10 -18.29
CA ALA A 65 -10.03 12.87 -19.61
C ALA A 65 -10.87 13.62 -20.65
N GLU A 66 -10.25 14.50 -21.43
CA GLU A 66 -10.84 15.07 -22.64
C GLU A 66 -10.34 14.30 -23.86
N LYS A 67 -11.27 14.03 -24.78
CA LYS A 67 -10.94 13.46 -26.09
C LYS A 67 -10.52 14.61 -27.01
N LEU A 68 -9.32 14.52 -27.59
CA LEU A 68 -8.87 15.38 -28.69
C LEU A 68 -9.61 15.04 -30.00
#